data_AF-A0A8R1E3D3-F1
#
_entry.id   AF-A0A8R1E3D3-F1
#
_cell.length_a   1.000
_cell.length_b   1.000
_cell.length_c   1.000
_cell.angle_alpha   90.00
_cell.angle_beta   90.00
_cell.angle_gamma   90.00
#
_symmetry.space_group_name_H-M   'P 1'
#
loop_
_entity.id
_entity.type
_entity.pdbx_description
1 polymer ?
#
loop_
_entity_poly.entity_id
_entity_poly.type
_entity_poly.pdbx_seq_one_letter_code
_entity_poly.pdbx_strand_id
1 'polypeptide(L)'
;MTTPESVLVWMANRGSYVENMPGLILRIKNASKFGENNFGFKDQPGDLVELKWQSIFKLRPTLVEVNYGRNPCNSLVSALEQSYDNEQITQFFEKVKAFSLHMTDISCEDLLKLLSRFTLLATFSFSETKFTSEEWTRILKRLSELNLRGIDISDNVLENIRQNLDISLMKLSGNPGVHVDEFKKGIEFVTVKALVVQELKFTGETDAEQFLQVLPQSFPRLKTLVWDWNVVDPEVNFDDRTKKILDQLINVYQELNLEALAIVAYTPNAETKVSIEEMARNLKSAIKEVQLHQFASKGLSDGMANFSLILAGSNEKVLKELFEMYFSDRSTIPPMGKLLRLCEEDIAQIYPAITMDFGGFNQTHIRQLYNSTSD
;
A
#
# COMPACT_ATOMS: atom_id res chain seq x y z
N MET A 1 21.53 -26.58 -11.59
CA MET A 1 20.99 -27.35 -10.44
C MET A 1 19.81 -28.16 -10.96
N THR A 2 19.50 -29.30 -10.35
CA THR A 2 18.30 -30.09 -10.70
C THR A 2 17.05 -29.44 -10.14
N THR A 3 15.94 -29.50 -10.87
CA THR A 3 14.62 -29.01 -10.42
C THR A 3 14.27 -29.60 -9.04
N PRO A 4 13.86 -28.78 -8.06
CA PRO A 4 13.51 -29.28 -6.73
C PRO A 4 12.23 -30.15 -6.80
N GLU A 5 12.19 -31.27 -6.07
CA GLU A 5 11.01 -32.12 -6.01
C GLU A 5 9.88 -31.47 -5.20
N SER A 6 10.24 -30.84 -4.09
CA SER A 6 9.33 -30.13 -3.19
C SER A 6 9.95 -28.85 -2.62
N VAL A 7 9.07 -27.96 -2.16
CA VAL A 7 9.41 -26.73 -1.46
C VAL A 7 8.72 -26.72 -0.11
N LEU A 8 9.36 -26.13 0.90
CA LEU A 8 8.73 -25.83 2.18
C LEU A 8 8.32 -24.36 2.20
N VAL A 9 7.03 -24.09 2.37
CA VAL A 9 6.45 -22.74 2.44
C VAL A 9 5.68 -22.59 3.74
N TRP A 10 5.49 -21.35 4.20
CA TRP A 10 4.47 -21.08 5.23
C TRP A 10 3.17 -20.67 4.53
N MET A 11 2.03 -21.18 5.01
CA MET A 11 0.71 -20.84 4.46
C MET A 11 -0.24 -20.46 5.59
N ALA A 12 -0.98 -19.36 5.40
CA ALA A 12 -2.01 -18.96 6.34
C ALA A 12 -3.16 -19.98 6.36
N ASN A 13 -3.68 -20.26 7.56
CA ASN A 13 -4.81 -21.15 7.78
C ASN A 13 -6.09 -20.52 7.22
N ARG A 14 -6.92 -21.36 6.59
CA ARG A 14 -8.21 -20.91 6.07
C ARG A 14 -9.23 -20.90 7.19
N GLY A 15 -9.77 -19.72 7.49
CA GLY A 15 -10.90 -19.58 8.43
C GLY A 15 -12.21 -20.15 7.89
N SER A 16 -12.37 -20.22 6.56
CA SER A 16 -13.54 -20.80 5.89
C SER A 16 -13.10 -21.60 4.66
N TYR A 17 -13.61 -22.84 4.54
CA TYR A 17 -13.38 -23.71 3.38
C TYR A 17 -14.37 -23.46 2.24
N VAL A 18 -15.36 -22.59 2.44
CA VAL A 18 -16.49 -22.39 1.53
C VAL A 18 -16.36 -21.09 0.71
N GLU A 19 -15.60 -20.11 1.19
CA GLU A 19 -15.41 -18.85 0.49
C GLU A 19 -14.47 -19.00 -0.71
N ASN A 20 -14.91 -18.50 -1.87
CA ASN A 20 -14.09 -18.45 -3.06
C ASN A 20 -12.99 -17.38 -2.85
N MET A 21 -11.73 -17.81 -2.85
CA MET A 21 -10.60 -16.90 -2.70
C MET A 21 -10.12 -16.45 -4.09
N PRO A 22 -10.29 -15.17 -4.46
CA PRO A 22 -9.96 -14.68 -5.79
C PRO A 22 -8.46 -14.70 -6.11
N GLY A 23 -7.58 -14.85 -5.10
CA GLY A 23 -6.14 -14.82 -5.34
C GLY A 23 -5.24 -15.34 -4.22
N LEU A 24 -3.93 -15.27 -4.49
CA LEU A 24 -2.84 -15.62 -3.60
C LEU A 24 -1.87 -14.45 -3.49
N ILE A 25 -1.48 -14.11 -2.26
CA ILE A 25 -0.34 -13.25 -1.96
C ILE A 25 0.89 -14.13 -1.79
N LEU A 26 1.84 -14.02 -2.73
CA LEU A 26 3.14 -14.66 -2.63
C LEU A 26 4.13 -13.67 -1.99
N ARG A 27 4.56 -13.93 -0.75
CA ARG A 27 5.61 -13.15 -0.09
C ARG A 27 6.93 -13.90 -0.19
N ILE A 28 7.96 -13.22 -0.66
CA ILE A 28 9.31 -13.73 -0.79
C ILE A 28 10.14 -13.05 0.29
N LYS A 29 10.48 -13.79 1.35
CA LYS A 29 11.17 -13.23 2.52
C LYS A 29 11.99 -14.28 3.25
N ASN A 30 12.85 -13.82 4.17
CA ASN A 30 13.62 -14.74 5.00
C ASN A 30 12.70 -15.60 5.89
N ALA A 31 13.04 -16.87 6.06
CA ALA A 31 12.22 -17.82 6.83
C ALA A 31 12.06 -17.45 8.31
N SER A 32 12.98 -16.64 8.89
CA SER A 32 12.81 -16.12 10.25
C SER A 32 11.64 -15.15 10.40
N LYS A 33 11.08 -14.67 9.28
CA LYS A 33 9.99 -13.70 9.21
C LYS A 33 8.67 -14.29 8.71
N PHE A 34 8.59 -15.62 8.59
CA PHE A 34 7.36 -16.28 8.15
C PHE A 34 6.19 -16.02 9.10
N GLY A 35 5.00 -15.82 8.54
CA GLY A 35 3.79 -15.47 9.29
C GLY A 35 3.74 -14.03 9.82
N GLU A 36 4.80 -13.24 9.66
CA GLU A 36 4.79 -11.80 9.97
C GLU A 36 4.29 -10.96 8.77
N ASN A 37 3.55 -9.89 9.05
CA ASN A 37 3.28 -8.82 8.08
C ASN A 37 4.49 -7.87 7.96
N ASN A 38 4.43 -6.87 7.07
CA ASN A 38 5.55 -5.95 6.83
C ASN A 38 5.96 -5.14 8.08
N PHE A 39 5.07 -4.98 9.06
CA PHE A 39 5.37 -4.29 10.31
C PHE A 39 5.99 -5.22 11.40
N GLY A 40 6.24 -6.50 11.07
CA GLY A 40 6.78 -7.47 12.01
C GLY A 40 5.76 -8.03 12.99
N PHE A 41 4.47 -7.71 12.84
CA PHE A 41 3.41 -8.33 13.65
C PHE A 41 3.03 -9.67 13.05
N LYS A 42 2.73 -10.64 13.92
CA LYS A 42 2.12 -11.90 13.50
C LYS A 42 0.79 -11.60 12.79
N ASP A 43 0.65 -12.15 11.60
CA ASP A 43 -0.50 -11.94 10.73
C ASP A 43 -1.64 -12.87 11.15
N GLN A 44 -1.92 -13.93 10.39
CA GLN A 44 -2.92 -14.94 10.71
C GLN A 44 -2.24 -16.23 11.17
N PRO A 45 -2.94 -17.11 11.92
CA PRO A 45 -2.45 -18.45 12.18
C PRO A 45 -2.10 -19.16 10.86
N GLY A 46 -1.04 -19.95 10.85
CA GLY A 46 -0.59 -20.66 9.66
C GLY A 46 0.55 -21.59 9.98
N ASP A 47 0.86 -22.47 9.02
CA ASP A 47 1.72 -23.62 9.24
C ASP A 47 2.74 -23.79 8.11
N LEU A 48 3.84 -24.47 8.41
CA LEU A 48 4.79 -24.92 7.39
C LEU A 48 4.19 -26.09 6.60
N VAL A 49 4.07 -25.92 5.29
CA VAL A 49 3.51 -26.89 4.36
C VAL A 49 4.55 -27.26 3.31
N GLU A 50 4.75 -28.57 3.12
CA GLU A 50 5.56 -29.08 2.03
C GLU A 50 4.69 -29.22 0.77
N LEU A 51 5.06 -28.51 -0.29
CA LEU A 51 4.37 -28.55 -1.57
C LEU A 51 5.27 -29.17 -2.63
N LYS A 52 4.71 -30.02 -3.49
CA LYS A 52 5.40 -30.43 -4.72
C LYS A 52 5.67 -29.20 -5.57
N TRP A 53 6.88 -29.07 -6.12
CA TRP A 53 7.30 -27.90 -6.88
C TRP A 53 6.33 -27.57 -8.04
N GLN A 54 5.85 -28.60 -8.74
CA GLN A 54 4.87 -28.46 -9.82
C GLN A 54 3.51 -27.90 -9.35
N SER A 55 3.13 -28.12 -8.09
CA SER A 55 1.87 -27.61 -7.54
C SER A 55 1.90 -26.09 -7.34
N ILE A 56 3.07 -25.47 -7.22
CA ILE A 56 3.21 -24.02 -7.05
C ILE A 56 2.62 -23.28 -8.25
N PHE A 57 2.78 -23.81 -9.47
CA PHE A 57 2.25 -23.20 -10.69
C PHE A 57 0.72 -23.05 -10.70
N LYS A 58 0.03 -23.88 -9.91
CA LYS A 58 -1.43 -23.81 -9.78
C LYS A 58 -1.88 -22.66 -8.88
N LEU A 59 -0.97 -22.06 -8.10
CA LEU A 59 -1.31 -21.02 -7.13
C LEU A 59 -1.52 -19.64 -7.76
N ARG A 60 -0.91 -19.36 -8.94
CA ARG A 60 -1.09 -18.16 -9.77
C ARG A 60 -1.29 -16.87 -8.96
N PRO A 61 -0.22 -16.31 -8.36
CA PRO A 61 -0.32 -15.16 -7.47
C PRO A 61 -1.01 -13.96 -8.14
N THR A 62 -1.82 -13.25 -7.35
CA THR A 62 -2.42 -11.96 -7.71
C THR A 62 -1.61 -10.79 -7.16
N LEU A 63 -0.84 -11.04 -6.10
CA LEU A 63 0.05 -10.09 -5.46
C LEU A 63 1.38 -10.77 -5.13
N VAL A 64 2.48 -10.09 -5.42
CA VAL A 64 3.83 -10.54 -5.07
C VAL A 64 4.49 -9.51 -4.16
N GLU A 65 5.13 -9.96 -3.08
CA GLU A 65 5.87 -9.11 -2.16
C GLU A 65 7.31 -9.62 -2.04
N VAL A 66 8.29 -8.73 -2.05
CA VAL A 66 9.68 -9.05 -1.70
C VAL A 66 10.05 -8.26 -0.45
N ASN A 67 10.10 -8.98 0.68
CA ASN A 67 10.17 -8.36 1.99
C ASN A 67 11.43 -8.81 2.73
N TYR A 68 12.02 -7.87 3.46
CA TYR A 68 13.20 -8.04 4.31
C TYR A 68 14.48 -8.42 3.55
N GLY A 69 15.62 -8.12 4.16
CA GLY A 69 16.92 -8.52 3.65
C GLY A 69 17.12 -10.05 3.68
N ARG A 70 18.04 -10.56 2.86
CA ARG A 70 18.33 -12.00 2.71
C ARG A 70 17.10 -12.81 2.29
N ASN A 71 16.22 -12.20 1.48
CA ASN A 71 15.13 -12.92 0.86
C ASN A 71 15.63 -13.78 -0.33
N PRO A 72 14.95 -14.89 -0.66
CA PRO A 72 15.40 -15.84 -1.67
C PRO A 72 14.91 -15.51 -3.09
N CYS A 73 14.65 -14.22 -3.42
CA CYS A 73 14.02 -13.85 -4.69
C CYS A 73 14.82 -14.32 -5.92
N ASN A 74 16.14 -14.09 -5.94
CA ASN A 74 16.99 -14.56 -7.04
C ASN A 74 16.98 -16.10 -7.16
N SER A 75 16.96 -16.81 -6.03
CA SER A 75 16.86 -18.27 -6.03
C SER A 75 15.55 -18.74 -6.66
N LEU A 76 14.42 -18.08 -6.33
CA LEU A 76 13.12 -18.38 -6.92
C LEU A 76 13.14 -18.19 -8.44
N VAL A 77 13.57 -17.01 -8.90
CA VAL A 77 13.61 -16.67 -10.33
C VAL A 77 14.50 -17.65 -11.09
N SER A 78 15.70 -17.94 -10.57
CA SER A 78 16.63 -18.90 -11.17
C SER A 78 16.05 -20.31 -11.26
N ALA A 79 15.31 -20.75 -10.23
CA ALA A 79 14.68 -22.07 -10.22
C ALA A 79 13.52 -22.17 -11.20
N LEU A 80 12.74 -21.09 -11.38
CA LEU A 80 11.69 -21.00 -12.39
C LEU A 80 12.29 -21.13 -13.80
N GLU A 81 13.32 -20.34 -14.12
CA GLU A 81 14.02 -20.35 -15.42
C GLU A 81 14.67 -21.69 -15.76
N GLN A 82 15.17 -22.41 -14.76
CA GLN A 82 15.77 -23.73 -14.97
C GLN A 82 14.74 -24.84 -15.18
N SER A 83 13.53 -24.66 -14.65
CA SER A 83 12.52 -25.72 -14.58
C SER A 83 11.40 -25.58 -15.62
N TYR A 84 11.21 -24.38 -16.18
CA TYR A 84 10.08 -24.06 -17.04
C TYR A 84 10.50 -23.11 -18.17
N ASP A 85 9.76 -23.17 -19.28
CA ASP A 85 9.93 -22.21 -20.35
C ASP A 85 9.31 -20.84 -20.00
N ASN A 86 9.60 -19.83 -20.83
CA ASN A 86 9.11 -18.48 -20.61
C ASN A 86 7.56 -18.39 -20.63
N GLU A 87 6.88 -19.21 -21.43
CA GLU A 87 5.42 -19.18 -21.52
C GLU A 87 4.79 -19.64 -20.20
N GLN A 88 5.29 -20.73 -19.64
CA GLN A 88 4.86 -21.24 -18.34
C GLN A 88 5.14 -20.26 -17.20
N ILE A 89 6.30 -19.60 -17.21
CA ILE A 89 6.65 -18.58 -16.22
C ILE A 89 5.71 -17.36 -16.35
N THR A 90 5.40 -16.93 -17.57
CA THR A 90 4.43 -15.86 -17.82
C THR A 90 3.03 -16.25 -17.34
N GLN A 91 2.59 -17.49 -17.59
CA GLN A 91 1.31 -18.00 -17.10
C GLN A 91 1.25 -18.05 -15.56
N PHE A 92 2.37 -18.31 -14.89
CA PHE A 92 2.43 -18.28 -13.42
C PHE A 92 2.14 -16.88 -12.88
N PHE A 93 2.70 -15.84 -13.49
CA PHE A 93 2.53 -14.46 -13.06
C PHE A 93 1.41 -13.68 -13.79
N GLU A 94 0.63 -14.34 -14.65
CA GLU A 94 -0.37 -13.70 -15.52
C GLU A 94 -1.41 -12.86 -14.73
N LYS A 95 -1.68 -13.27 -13.48
CA LYS A 95 -2.69 -12.66 -12.61
C LYS A 95 -2.12 -11.61 -11.67
N VAL A 96 -0.81 -11.40 -11.65
CA VAL A 96 -0.19 -10.41 -10.76
C VAL A 96 -0.70 -9.03 -11.15
N LYS A 97 -1.31 -8.33 -10.20
CA LYS A 97 -1.79 -6.94 -10.34
C LYS A 97 -1.11 -6.00 -9.37
N ALA A 98 -0.59 -6.52 -8.26
CA ALA A 98 0.10 -5.73 -7.26
C ALA A 98 1.48 -6.32 -6.95
N PHE A 99 2.47 -5.45 -6.79
CA PHE A 99 3.82 -5.81 -6.43
C PHE A 99 4.34 -4.87 -5.35
N SER A 100 4.99 -5.41 -4.31
CA SER A 100 5.57 -4.57 -3.27
C SER A 100 6.99 -4.98 -2.87
N LEU A 101 7.78 -3.97 -2.50
CA LEU A 101 9.10 -4.11 -1.90
C LEU A 101 9.09 -3.54 -0.49
N HIS A 102 9.66 -4.23 0.48
CA HIS A 102 9.73 -3.72 1.85
C HIS A 102 11.03 -4.14 2.52
N MET A 103 11.86 -3.20 2.98
CA MET A 103 13.13 -3.47 3.69
C MET A 103 14.04 -4.51 3.01
N THR A 104 13.98 -4.60 1.69
CA THR A 104 14.66 -5.63 0.90
C THR A 104 16.06 -5.19 0.49
N ASP A 105 16.97 -6.16 0.35
CA ASP A 105 18.31 -6.01 -0.21
C ASP A 105 18.42 -6.57 -1.65
N ILE A 106 17.30 -6.64 -2.37
CA ILE A 106 17.28 -7.14 -3.74
C ILE A 106 18.06 -6.18 -4.64
N SER A 107 18.91 -6.72 -5.53
CA SER A 107 19.65 -5.92 -6.49
C SER A 107 18.71 -5.37 -7.58
N CYS A 108 19.07 -4.25 -8.20
CA CYS A 108 18.32 -3.70 -9.33
C CYS A 108 18.19 -4.72 -10.48
N GLU A 109 19.25 -5.45 -10.79
CA GLU A 109 19.22 -6.48 -11.85
C GLU A 109 18.26 -7.62 -11.53
N ASP A 110 18.26 -8.13 -10.29
CA ASP A 110 17.36 -9.24 -9.92
C ASP A 110 15.91 -8.79 -9.84
N LEU A 111 15.65 -7.56 -9.42
CA LEU A 111 14.34 -6.94 -9.50
C LEU A 111 13.86 -6.81 -10.95
N LEU A 112 14.69 -6.28 -11.84
CA LEU A 112 14.35 -6.15 -13.26
C LEU A 112 14.09 -7.52 -13.93
N LYS A 113 14.86 -8.55 -13.57
CA LYS A 113 14.59 -9.93 -14.00
C LYS A 113 13.20 -10.40 -13.55
N LEU A 114 12.82 -10.16 -12.28
CA LEU A 114 11.48 -10.51 -11.81
C LEU A 114 10.39 -9.71 -12.56
N LEU A 115 10.54 -8.39 -12.68
CA LEU A 115 9.58 -7.52 -13.38
C LEU A 115 9.43 -7.87 -14.87
N SER A 116 10.44 -8.46 -15.49
CA SER A 116 10.37 -8.94 -16.87
C SER A 116 9.44 -10.17 -17.04
N ARG A 117 9.03 -10.81 -15.94
CA ARG A 117 8.07 -11.92 -15.94
C ARG A 117 6.62 -11.46 -15.85
N PHE A 118 6.40 -10.20 -15.47
CA PHE A 118 5.06 -9.61 -15.42
C PHE A 118 4.67 -9.06 -16.79
N THR A 119 3.40 -9.21 -17.14
CA THR A 119 2.83 -8.65 -18.37
C THR A 119 2.12 -7.33 -18.11
N LEU A 120 1.47 -7.21 -16.96
CA LEU A 120 0.76 -6.01 -16.51
C LEU A 120 0.95 -5.87 -15.00
N LEU A 121 0.94 -4.63 -14.52
CA LEU A 121 0.99 -4.34 -13.09
C LEU A 121 0.12 -3.11 -12.83
N ALA A 122 -0.89 -3.24 -11.97
CA ALA A 122 -1.78 -2.13 -11.64
C ALA A 122 -1.18 -1.25 -10.54
N THR A 123 -0.58 -1.86 -9.51
CA THR A 123 0.05 -1.12 -8.40
C THR A 123 1.43 -1.59 -8.04
N PHE A 124 2.25 -0.64 -7.62
CA PHE A 124 3.58 -0.85 -7.10
C PHE A 124 3.72 -0.10 -5.78
N SER A 125 4.24 -0.78 -4.76
CA SER A 125 4.56 -0.17 -3.47
C SER A 125 6.00 -0.45 -3.12
N PHE A 126 6.69 0.51 -2.52
CA PHE A 126 8.03 0.26 -2.02
C PHE A 126 8.27 0.99 -0.72
N SER A 127 9.04 0.36 0.17
CA SER A 127 9.58 1.06 1.33
C SER A 127 10.93 0.56 1.80
N GLU A 128 11.71 1.48 2.38
CA GLU A 128 13.05 1.20 2.92
C GLU A 128 13.98 0.46 1.93
N THR A 129 13.92 0.85 0.66
CA THR A 129 14.81 0.34 -0.39
C THR A 129 16.12 1.11 -0.42
N LYS A 130 17.18 0.52 -0.99
CA LYS A 130 18.52 1.14 -1.08
C LYS A 130 18.96 1.43 -2.52
N PHE A 131 18.00 1.57 -3.44
CA PHE A 131 18.29 1.87 -4.84
C PHE A 131 18.78 3.31 -5.01
N THR A 132 19.75 3.48 -5.89
CA THR A 132 20.21 4.79 -6.36
C THR A 132 19.22 5.43 -7.33
N SER A 133 19.34 6.74 -7.60
CA SER A 133 18.48 7.42 -8.56
C SER A 133 18.59 6.85 -9.99
N GLU A 134 19.79 6.40 -10.40
CA GLU A 134 19.98 5.73 -11.70
C GLU A 134 19.24 4.39 -11.76
N GLU A 135 19.33 3.59 -10.71
CA GLU A 135 18.59 2.34 -10.60
C GLU A 135 17.08 2.58 -10.62
N TRP A 136 16.60 3.58 -9.87
CA TRP A 136 15.18 3.96 -9.89
C TRP A 136 14.70 4.36 -11.26
N THR A 137 15.50 5.10 -12.03
CA THR A 137 15.16 5.45 -13.41
C THR A 137 14.93 4.19 -14.27
N ARG A 138 15.79 3.18 -14.13
CA ARG A 138 15.65 1.89 -14.85
C ARG A 138 14.42 1.11 -14.38
N ILE A 139 14.20 1.04 -13.07
CA ILE A 139 13.05 0.34 -12.46
C ILE A 139 11.73 0.99 -12.90
N LEU A 140 11.62 2.31 -12.81
CA LEU A 140 10.41 3.07 -13.15
C LEU A 140 10.11 3.00 -14.65
N LYS A 141 11.14 3.03 -15.50
CA LYS A 141 10.95 2.77 -16.94
C LYS A 141 10.35 1.38 -17.19
N ARG A 142 10.82 0.34 -16.50
CA ARG A 142 10.23 -0.99 -16.64
C ARG A 142 8.78 -1.04 -16.10
N LEU A 143 8.50 -0.33 -15.00
CA LEU A 143 7.14 -0.25 -14.46
C LEU A 143 6.18 0.51 -15.38
N SER A 144 6.66 1.51 -16.14
CA SER A 144 5.82 2.23 -17.11
C SER A 144 5.36 1.31 -18.25
N GLU A 145 6.24 0.42 -18.73
CA GLU A 145 5.93 -0.61 -19.72
C GLU A 145 4.87 -1.62 -19.25
N LEU A 146 4.70 -1.76 -17.93
CA LEU A 146 3.70 -2.65 -17.30
C LEU A 146 2.33 -1.99 -17.14
N ASN A 147 2.15 -0.75 -17.61
CA ASN A 147 0.93 0.06 -17.47
C ASN A 147 0.53 0.36 -16.02
N LEU A 148 1.50 0.74 -15.18
CA LEU A 148 1.27 1.09 -13.79
C LEU A 148 0.18 2.18 -13.63
N ARG A 149 -0.77 1.96 -12.71
CA ARG A 149 -1.88 2.89 -12.42
C ARG A 149 -1.76 3.58 -11.07
N GLY A 150 -1.24 2.86 -10.08
CA GLY A 150 -1.07 3.35 -8.72
C GLY A 150 0.33 3.12 -8.19
N ILE A 151 0.84 4.07 -7.41
CA ILE A 151 2.11 3.92 -6.69
C ILE A 151 2.00 4.33 -5.22
N ASP A 152 2.65 3.57 -4.34
CA ASP A 152 2.89 3.95 -2.95
C ASP A 152 4.37 4.32 -2.79
N ILE A 153 4.63 5.53 -2.32
CA ILE A 153 5.94 6.17 -2.30
C ILE A 153 6.34 6.39 -0.84
N SER A 154 7.48 5.81 -0.45
CA SER A 154 8.07 6.01 0.87
C SER A 154 9.45 6.67 0.84
N ASP A 155 9.96 7.06 -0.33
CA ASP A 155 11.29 7.66 -0.48
C ASP A 155 11.26 8.81 -1.48
N ASN A 156 12.27 9.68 -1.44
CA ASN A 156 12.35 10.88 -2.25
C ASN A 156 12.83 10.58 -3.68
N VAL A 157 11.94 10.01 -4.48
CA VAL A 157 12.16 9.68 -5.90
C VAL A 157 11.12 10.33 -6.82
N LEU A 158 10.48 11.40 -6.33
CA LEU A 158 9.36 12.04 -7.03
C LEU A 158 9.74 12.50 -8.44
N GLU A 159 10.92 13.07 -8.62
CA GLU A 159 11.36 13.54 -9.95
C GLU A 159 11.57 12.37 -10.91
N ASN A 160 12.14 11.25 -10.43
CA ASN A 160 12.24 10.03 -11.24
C ASN A 160 10.85 9.49 -11.61
N ILE A 161 9.88 9.52 -10.68
CA ILE A 161 8.50 9.10 -10.94
C ILE A 161 7.85 10.01 -11.99
N ARG A 162 7.93 11.34 -11.81
CA ARG A 162 7.35 12.32 -12.74
C ARG A 162 7.84 12.13 -14.17
N GLN A 163 9.11 11.83 -14.35
CA GLN A 163 9.71 11.67 -15.68
C GLN A 163 9.32 10.36 -16.37
N ASN A 164 8.89 9.33 -15.63
CA ASN A 164 8.76 7.97 -16.17
C ASN A 164 7.34 7.39 -16.08
N LEU A 165 6.45 7.93 -15.25
CA LEU A 165 5.17 7.30 -14.94
C LEU A 165 3.96 8.24 -15.13
N ASP A 166 2.94 7.72 -15.80
CA ASP A 166 1.61 8.33 -15.92
C ASP A 166 0.59 7.56 -15.05
N ILE A 167 0.59 7.88 -13.75
CA ILE A 167 -0.25 7.22 -12.75
C ILE A 167 -1.52 8.03 -12.44
N SER A 168 -2.58 7.33 -12.03
CA SER A 168 -3.85 7.95 -11.60
C SER A 168 -4.01 7.98 -10.08
N LEU A 169 -3.33 7.08 -9.36
CA LEU A 169 -3.36 6.99 -7.90
C LEU A 169 -1.94 7.17 -7.34
N MET A 170 -1.79 8.06 -6.38
CA MET A 170 -0.55 8.22 -5.62
C MET A 170 -0.86 8.09 -4.13
N LYS A 171 -0.03 7.32 -3.43
CA LYS A 171 -0.03 7.23 -1.98
C LYS A 171 1.34 7.64 -1.45
N LEU A 172 1.35 8.52 -0.45
CA LEU A 172 2.54 8.95 0.26
C LEU A 172 2.49 8.29 1.65
N SER A 173 3.34 7.30 1.88
CA SER A 173 3.36 6.57 3.15
C SER A 173 4.70 5.92 3.45
N GLY A 174 4.98 5.65 4.72
CA GLY A 174 6.16 4.92 5.16
C GLY A 174 7.42 5.78 5.28
N ASN A 175 8.45 5.16 5.86
CA ASN A 175 9.75 5.73 6.17
C ASN A 175 10.75 5.49 5.01
N PRO A 176 11.65 6.44 4.65
CA PRO A 176 11.87 7.77 5.23
C PRO A 176 10.76 8.81 5.00
N GLY A 177 9.85 8.57 4.05
CA GLY A 177 8.80 9.50 3.67
C GLY A 177 9.26 10.52 2.63
N VAL A 178 8.30 11.24 2.07
CA VAL A 178 8.53 12.26 1.04
C VAL A 178 8.63 13.64 1.67
N HIS A 179 9.63 14.42 1.28
CA HIS A 179 9.83 15.79 1.76
C HIS A 179 8.89 16.76 1.04
N VAL A 180 8.24 17.65 1.79
CA VAL A 180 7.34 18.68 1.23
C VAL A 180 8.08 19.67 0.32
N ASP A 181 9.35 19.95 0.62
CA ASP A 181 10.19 20.86 -0.17
C ASP A 181 10.37 20.44 -1.64
N GLU A 182 10.19 19.15 -1.95
CA GLU A 182 10.24 18.66 -3.33
C GLU A 182 9.06 19.17 -4.15
N PHE A 183 7.88 19.26 -3.53
CA PHE A 183 6.70 19.80 -4.20
C PHE A 183 6.83 21.31 -4.46
N LYS A 184 7.49 22.04 -3.54
CA LYS A 184 7.78 23.47 -3.72
C LYS A 184 8.73 23.77 -4.88
N LYS A 185 9.46 22.77 -5.40
CA LYS A 185 10.27 22.92 -6.61
C LYS A 185 9.43 22.97 -7.90
N GLY A 186 8.10 22.89 -7.79
CA GLY A 186 7.18 22.96 -8.92
C GLY A 186 7.00 21.61 -9.61
N ILE A 187 7.03 20.52 -8.85
CA ILE A 187 6.78 19.20 -9.40
C ILE A 187 5.29 19.03 -9.70
N GLU A 188 4.94 18.51 -10.87
CA GLU A 188 3.55 18.37 -11.29
C GLU A 188 3.23 16.93 -11.72
N PHE A 189 2.15 16.38 -11.17
CA PHE A 189 1.59 15.07 -11.48
C PHE A 189 0.18 15.23 -12.07
N VAL A 190 0.12 15.68 -13.32
CA VAL A 190 -1.14 16.06 -14.01
C VAL A 190 -2.13 14.91 -14.22
N THR A 191 -1.68 13.66 -14.13
CA THR A 191 -2.50 12.46 -14.36
C THR A 191 -3.13 11.90 -13.08
N VAL A 192 -2.64 12.32 -11.90
CA VAL A 192 -3.12 11.84 -10.61
C VAL A 192 -4.51 12.41 -10.32
N LYS A 193 -5.45 11.50 -10.05
CA LYS A 193 -6.85 11.78 -9.71
C LYS A 193 -7.18 11.46 -8.26
N ALA A 194 -6.46 10.51 -7.66
CA ALA A 194 -6.59 10.16 -6.25
C ALA A 194 -5.23 10.27 -5.55
N LEU A 195 -5.20 10.99 -4.44
CA LEU A 195 -4.02 11.17 -3.60
C LEU A 195 -4.35 10.73 -2.18
N VAL A 196 -3.52 9.83 -1.63
CA VAL A 196 -3.61 9.37 -0.25
C VAL A 196 -2.36 9.83 0.49
N VAL A 197 -2.53 10.70 1.48
CA VAL A 197 -1.44 11.31 2.25
C VAL A 197 -1.50 10.72 3.65
N GLN A 198 -0.62 9.76 3.94
CA GLN A 198 -0.59 9.06 5.23
C GLN A 198 0.63 9.39 6.05
N GLU A 199 1.75 9.61 5.39
CA GLU A 199 3.00 9.96 6.05
C GLU A 199 3.80 10.88 5.14
N LEU A 200 4.45 11.86 5.75
CA LEU A 200 5.39 12.76 5.11
C LEU A 200 6.69 12.73 5.89
N LYS A 201 7.79 13.06 5.23
CA LYS A 201 9.05 13.27 5.93
C LYS A 201 9.05 14.67 6.53
N PHE A 202 8.76 14.74 7.82
CA PHE A 202 8.75 16.00 8.55
C PHE A 202 10.16 16.57 8.72
N THR A 203 10.37 17.78 8.20
CA THR A 203 11.51 18.63 8.47
C THR A 203 11.14 19.82 9.37
N GLY A 204 9.84 20.14 9.50
CA GLY A 204 9.34 21.15 10.42
C GLY A 204 7.87 21.01 10.81
N GLU A 205 7.42 21.83 11.77
CA GLU A 205 6.05 21.81 12.31
C GLU A 205 4.98 22.34 11.34
N THR A 206 5.36 22.88 10.18
CA THR A 206 4.41 23.50 9.23
C THR A 206 4.33 22.77 7.89
N ASP A 207 4.89 21.56 7.81
CA ASP A 207 5.00 20.82 6.55
C ASP A 207 3.63 20.43 5.99
N ALA A 208 2.66 20.11 6.84
CA ALA A 208 1.28 19.87 6.43
C ALA A 208 0.68 21.10 5.74
N GLU A 209 0.79 22.27 6.36
CA GLU A 209 0.30 23.54 5.82
C GLU A 209 1.00 23.91 4.50
N GLN A 210 2.31 23.69 4.44
CA GLN A 210 3.10 23.96 3.24
C GLN A 210 2.74 23.00 2.10
N PHE A 211 2.43 21.74 2.41
CA PHE A 211 2.03 20.77 1.41
C PHE A 211 0.65 21.11 0.84
N LEU A 212 -0.31 21.49 1.70
CA LEU A 212 -1.63 21.95 1.26
C LEU A 212 -1.56 23.17 0.33
N GLN A 213 -0.61 24.09 0.56
CA GLN A 213 -0.41 25.27 -0.30
C GLN A 213 0.02 24.92 -1.73
N VAL A 214 0.82 23.87 -1.90
CA VAL A 214 1.35 23.47 -3.22
C VAL A 214 0.53 22.37 -3.88
N LEU A 215 -0.47 21.83 -3.17
CA LEU A 215 -1.29 20.70 -3.63
C LEU A 215 -2.01 21.01 -4.95
N PRO A 216 -2.68 22.17 -5.12
CA PRO A 216 -3.36 22.47 -6.39
C PRO A 216 -2.44 22.56 -7.59
N GLN A 217 -1.23 23.12 -7.40
CA GLN A 217 -0.21 23.17 -8.44
C GLN A 217 0.35 21.78 -8.74
N SER A 218 0.64 21.00 -7.71
CA SER A 218 1.29 19.70 -7.86
C SER A 218 0.35 18.64 -8.44
N PHE A 219 -0.95 18.76 -8.18
CA PHE A 219 -1.97 17.78 -8.58
C PHE A 219 -3.21 18.48 -9.19
N PRO A 220 -3.07 19.15 -10.35
CA PRO A 220 -4.11 20.03 -10.89
C PRO A 220 -5.38 19.30 -11.37
N ARG A 221 -5.38 17.97 -11.41
CA ARG A 221 -6.53 17.13 -11.79
C ARG A 221 -7.02 16.23 -10.66
N LEU A 222 -6.62 16.53 -9.43
CA LEU A 222 -7.04 15.76 -8.27
C LEU A 222 -8.56 15.82 -8.11
N LYS A 223 -9.16 14.66 -7.83
CA LYS A 223 -10.61 14.51 -7.56
C LYS A 223 -10.87 13.92 -6.18
N THR A 224 -9.96 13.11 -5.67
CA THR A 224 -10.09 12.45 -4.38
C THR A 224 -8.85 12.69 -3.55
N LEU A 225 -9.04 13.28 -2.37
CA LEU A 225 -7.99 13.45 -1.37
C LEU A 225 -8.32 12.61 -0.13
N VAL A 226 -7.41 11.75 0.26
CA VAL A 226 -7.45 11.07 1.56
C VAL A 226 -6.33 11.61 2.41
N TRP A 227 -6.67 12.16 3.56
CA TRP A 227 -5.77 12.86 4.46
C TRP A 227 -5.75 12.15 5.82
N ASP A 228 -4.63 11.53 6.14
CA ASP A 228 -4.41 10.99 7.48
C ASP A 228 -3.99 12.12 8.42
N TRP A 229 -4.73 12.32 9.49
CA TRP A 229 -4.47 13.41 10.42
C TRP A 229 -3.13 13.28 11.14
N ASN A 230 -2.53 12.08 11.17
CA ASN A 230 -1.17 11.90 11.67
C ASN A 230 -0.13 12.74 10.91
N VAL A 231 -0.44 13.19 9.69
CA VAL A 231 0.44 14.12 8.96
C VAL A 231 0.41 15.55 9.50
N VAL A 232 -0.52 15.86 10.42
CA VAL A 232 -0.68 17.17 11.07
C VAL A 232 -0.24 17.08 12.53
N ASP A 233 -0.88 16.17 13.24
CA ASP A 233 -0.67 15.90 14.66
C ASP A 233 -1.13 14.46 14.96
N PRO A 234 -0.31 13.62 15.63
CA PRO A 234 -0.75 12.29 16.07
C PRO A 234 -1.94 12.33 17.04
N GLU A 235 -2.18 13.43 17.74
CA GLU A 235 -3.34 13.61 18.62
C GLU A 235 -4.28 14.70 18.08
N VAL A 236 -5.53 14.32 17.84
CA VAL A 236 -6.54 15.22 17.28
C VAL A 236 -7.00 16.23 18.32
N ASN A 237 -6.68 17.49 18.09
CA ASN A 237 -7.14 18.64 18.87
C ASN A 237 -7.93 19.60 17.97
N PHE A 238 -8.85 20.41 18.52
CA PHE A 238 -9.55 21.46 17.76
C PHE A 238 -9.10 22.87 18.14
N ASP A 239 -7.81 23.11 17.96
CA ASP A 239 -7.14 24.38 18.23
C ASP A 239 -7.10 25.31 17.00
N ASP A 240 -6.42 26.45 17.13
CA ASP A 240 -6.34 27.44 16.03
C ASP A 240 -5.51 26.94 14.85
N ARG A 241 -4.51 26.06 15.08
CA ARG A 241 -3.75 25.42 14.01
C ARG A 241 -4.64 24.46 13.22
N THR A 242 -5.44 23.66 13.91
CA THR A 242 -6.40 22.74 13.29
C THR A 242 -7.42 23.48 12.44
N LYS A 243 -8.00 24.57 12.96
CA LYS A 243 -8.93 25.40 12.17
C LYS A 243 -8.27 25.93 10.90
N LYS A 244 -7.03 26.43 11.00
CA LYS A 244 -6.27 26.92 9.85
C LYS A 244 -6.03 25.82 8.80
N ILE A 245 -5.72 24.60 9.23
CA ILE A 245 -5.52 23.45 8.33
C ILE A 245 -6.83 23.03 7.67
N LEU A 246 -7.93 23.02 8.41
CA LEU A 246 -9.26 22.74 7.85
C LEU A 246 -9.66 23.81 6.81
N ASP A 247 -9.42 25.09 7.09
CA ASP A 247 -9.65 26.17 6.13
C ASP A 247 -8.82 25.97 4.85
N GLN A 248 -7.57 25.52 4.98
CA GLN A 248 -6.73 25.18 3.82
C GLN A 248 -7.26 23.95 3.06
N LEU A 249 -7.70 22.89 3.75
CA LEU A 249 -8.32 21.73 3.12
C LEU A 249 -9.61 22.10 2.39
N ILE A 250 -10.43 23.00 2.96
CA ILE A 250 -11.62 23.55 2.30
C ILE A 250 -11.23 24.33 1.05
N ASN A 251 -10.19 25.17 1.11
CA ASN A 251 -9.70 25.91 -0.04
C ASN A 251 -9.24 24.95 -1.15
N VAL A 252 -8.43 23.92 -0.82
CA VAL A 252 -8.01 22.88 -1.77
C VAL A 252 -9.22 22.15 -2.36
N TYR A 253 -10.20 21.81 -1.53
CA TYR A 253 -11.44 21.16 -1.96
C TYR A 253 -12.18 22.00 -3.00
N GLN A 254 -12.31 23.30 -2.77
CA GLN A 254 -13.02 24.22 -3.66
C GLN A 254 -12.22 24.55 -4.93
N GLU A 255 -10.92 24.82 -4.80
CA GLU A 255 -10.04 25.21 -5.91
C GLU A 255 -9.89 24.08 -6.93
N LEU A 256 -9.69 22.84 -6.45
CA LEU A 256 -9.59 21.66 -7.30
C LEU A 256 -10.94 21.05 -7.68
N ASN A 257 -12.04 21.58 -7.12
CA ASN A 257 -13.38 21.01 -7.25
C ASN A 257 -13.39 19.50 -6.94
N LEU A 258 -12.86 19.15 -5.75
CA LEU A 258 -12.73 17.75 -5.33
C LEU A 258 -14.11 17.09 -5.27
N GLU A 259 -14.18 15.88 -5.79
CA GLU A 259 -15.37 15.05 -5.76
C GLU A 259 -15.52 14.31 -4.42
N ALA A 260 -14.39 14.01 -3.76
CA ALA A 260 -14.34 13.34 -2.46
C ALA A 260 -13.13 13.80 -1.62
N LEU A 261 -13.37 13.96 -0.32
CA LEU A 261 -12.39 14.19 0.74
C LEU A 261 -12.63 13.18 1.86
N ALA A 262 -11.57 12.50 2.29
CA ALA A 262 -11.59 11.68 3.49
C ALA A 262 -10.54 12.19 4.49
N ILE A 263 -10.91 12.30 5.76
CA ILE A 263 -9.97 12.53 6.86
C ILE A 263 -10.01 11.34 7.80
N VAL A 264 -8.87 10.70 8.02
CA VAL A 264 -8.72 9.56 8.93
C VAL A 264 -7.93 10.03 10.13
N ALA A 265 -8.43 9.80 11.34
CA ALA A 265 -7.78 10.35 12.54
C ALA A 265 -7.83 9.36 13.70
N TYR A 266 -6.75 9.30 14.48
CA TYR A 266 -6.69 8.52 15.71
C TYR A 266 -7.42 9.27 16.83
N THR A 267 -8.49 8.67 17.36
CA THR A 267 -9.38 9.27 18.35
C THR A 267 -9.69 8.29 19.49
N PRO A 268 -8.72 7.96 20.35
CA PRO A 268 -8.84 6.90 21.35
C PRO A 268 -9.70 7.27 22.57
N ASN A 269 -9.88 8.56 22.84
CA ASN A 269 -10.46 9.06 24.08
C ASN A 269 -11.62 10.04 23.83
N ALA A 270 -12.30 10.49 24.89
CA ALA A 270 -13.44 11.39 24.76
C ALA A 270 -13.06 12.77 24.21
N GLU A 271 -11.89 13.29 24.58
CA GLU A 271 -11.41 14.62 24.16
C GLU A 271 -11.17 14.66 22.63
N THR A 272 -10.39 13.71 22.11
CA THR A 272 -10.14 13.56 20.67
C THR A 272 -11.42 13.29 19.86
N LYS A 273 -12.42 12.62 20.46
CA LYS A 273 -13.76 12.42 19.86
C LYS A 273 -14.57 13.72 19.77
N VAL A 274 -14.49 14.57 20.78
CA VAL A 274 -15.11 15.91 20.71
C VAL A 274 -14.41 16.77 19.66
N SER A 275 -13.06 16.73 19.61
CA SER A 275 -12.28 17.46 18.60
C SER A 275 -12.66 17.07 17.17
N ILE A 276 -12.75 15.77 16.85
CA ILE A 276 -13.11 15.34 15.48
C ILE A 276 -14.57 15.68 15.11
N GLU A 277 -15.49 15.71 16.09
CA GLU A 277 -16.85 16.20 15.88
C GLU A 277 -16.89 17.70 15.55
N GLU A 278 -16.01 18.49 16.16
CA GLU A 278 -15.83 19.92 15.84
C GLU A 278 -15.24 20.12 14.44
N MET A 279 -14.23 19.32 14.08
CA MET A 279 -13.69 19.32 12.72
C MET A 279 -14.77 19.00 11.68
N ALA A 280 -15.57 17.97 11.91
CA ALA A 280 -16.66 17.59 11.02
C ALA A 280 -17.72 18.71 10.91
N ARG A 281 -18.06 19.39 12.03
CA ARG A 281 -18.97 20.54 12.03
C ARG A 281 -18.41 21.72 11.25
N ASN A 282 -17.12 22.00 11.37
CA ASN A 282 -16.45 23.05 10.62
C ASN A 282 -16.51 22.76 9.11
N LEU A 283 -16.16 21.54 8.69
CA LEU A 283 -16.25 21.12 7.27
C LEU A 283 -17.68 21.22 6.71
N LYS A 284 -18.70 20.86 7.50
CA LYS A 284 -20.12 20.97 7.12
C LYS A 284 -20.55 22.39 6.75
N SER A 285 -19.86 23.41 7.25
CA SER A 285 -20.17 24.80 6.92
C SER A 285 -19.80 25.18 5.48
N ALA A 286 -18.88 24.44 4.85
CA ALA A 286 -18.32 24.76 3.53
C ALA A 286 -18.47 23.64 2.49
N ILE A 287 -18.60 22.38 2.92
CA ILE A 287 -18.67 21.20 2.04
C ILE A 287 -20.00 20.49 2.24
N LYS A 288 -20.63 20.05 1.14
CA LYS A 288 -21.87 19.27 1.18
C LYS A 288 -21.59 17.83 1.64
N GLU A 289 -22.60 17.23 2.27
CA GLU A 289 -22.63 15.78 2.56
C GLU A 289 -21.45 15.26 3.40
N VAL A 290 -21.10 15.99 4.45
CA VAL A 290 -20.09 15.52 5.42
C VAL A 290 -20.69 14.49 6.38
N GLN A 291 -20.05 13.33 6.45
CA GLN A 291 -20.39 12.23 7.35
C GLN A 291 -19.20 11.94 8.27
N LEU A 292 -19.49 11.67 9.55
CA LEU A 292 -18.49 11.25 10.53
C LEU A 292 -18.81 9.84 10.98
N HIS A 293 -17.82 8.95 10.91
CA HIS A 293 -17.92 7.56 11.29
C HIS A 293 -16.82 7.22 12.30
N GLN A 294 -17.16 6.51 13.37
CA GLN A 294 -16.20 6.07 14.39
C GLN A 294 -16.05 4.55 14.35
N PHE A 295 -14.82 4.06 14.26
CA PHE A 295 -14.55 2.63 14.15
C PHE A 295 -13.39 2.20 15.04
N ALA A 296 -13.39 0.92 15.39
CA ALA A 296 -12.28 0.28 16.08
C ALA A 296 -11.33 -0.33 15.04
N SER A 297 -10.01 -0.19 15.20
CA SER A 297 -9.04 -0.88 14.33
C SER A 297 -9.12 -2.41 14.51
N LYS A 298 -8.64 -3.19 13.53
CA LYS A 298 -8.56 -4.66 13.66
C LYS A 298 -7.86 -5.07 14.97
N GLY A 299 -8.40 -6.10 15.63
CA GLY A 299 -7.90 -6.61 16.92
C GLY A 299 -8.59 -6.02 18.16
N LEU A 300 -9.35 -4.94 18.01
CA LEU A 300 -10.18 -4.38 19.08
C LEU A 300 -11.65 -4.82 18.96
N SER A 301 -12.45 -4.66 20.00
CA SER A 301 -13.90 -4.91 19.93
C SER A 301 -14.65 -3.68 19.38
N ASP A 302 -15.84 -3.88 18.81
CA ASP A 302 -16.61 -2.82 18.13
C ASP A 302 -17.06 -1.67 19.05
N GLY A 303 -16.99 -1.87 20.38
CA GLY A 303 -17.24 -0.82 21.38
C GLY A 303 -16.01 0.03 21.75
N MET A 304 -14.82 -0.29 21.22
CA MET A 304 -13.57 0.41 21.50
C MET A 304 -13.09 1.21 20.29
N ALA A 305 -14.00 2.01 19.72
CA ALA A 305 -13.66 2.89 18.60
C ALA A 305 -12.51 3.83 19.00
N ASN A 306 -11.40 3.69 18.28
CA ASN A 306 -10.15 4.41 18.47
C ASN A 306 -9.74 5.19 17.23
N PHE A 307 -10.49 5.08 16.12
CA PHE A 307 -10.31 5.89 14.93
C PHE A 307 -11.63 6.52 14.50
N SER A 308 -11.50 7.64 13.81
CA SER A 308 -12.61 8.36 13.18
C SER A 308 -12.30 8.58 11.69
N LEU A 309 -13.35 8.52 10.88
CA LEU A 309 -13.33 8.77 9.45
C LEU A 309 -14.36 9.86 9.15
N ILE A 310 -13.90 11.00 8.66
CA ILE A 310 -14.76 12.01 8.04
C ILE A 310 -14.77 11.75 6.54
N LEU A 311 -15.95 11.64 5.94
CA LEU A 311 -16.16 11.59 4.50
C LEU A 311 -16.93 12.83 4.07
N ALA A 312 -16.49 13.49 3.01
CA ALA A 312 -17.14 14.67 2.47
C ALA A 312 -17.04 14.70 0.94
N GLY A 313 -18.08 15.16 0.25
CA GLY A 313 -18.08 15.27 -1.21
C GLY A 313 -19.38 14.82 -1.85
N SER A 314 -19.38 14.73 -3.19
CA SER A 314 -20.59 14.44 -3.98
C SER A 314 -20.51 13.16 -4.81
N ASN A 315 -19.34 12.52 -4.89
CA ASN A 315 -19.18 11.26 -5.60
C ASN A 315 -19.51 10.09 -4.67
N GLU A 316 -20.80 9.74 -4.60
CA GLU A 316 -21.33 8.66 -3.74
C GLU A 316 -20.59 7.33 -3.92
N LYS A 317 -20.15 7.02 -5.14
CA LYS A 317 -19.41 5.79 -5.43
C LYS A 317 -18.07 5.78 -4.72
N VAL A 318 -17.27 6.83 -4.87
CA VAL A 318 -15.96 6.96 -4.23
C VAL A 318 -16.11 7.01 -2.71
N LEU A 319 -17.11 7.72 -2.19
CA LEU A 319 -17.38 7.77 -0.75
C LEU A 319 -17.75 6.40 -0.19
N LYS A 320 -18.53 5.60 -0.92
CA LYS A 320 -18.85 4.22 -0.54
C LYS A 320 -17.61 3.32 -0.49
N GLU A 321 -16.73 3.42 -1.49
CA GLU A 321 -15.46 2.67 -1.51
C GLU A 321 -14.56 3.06 -0.33
N LEU A 322 -14.45 4.36 -0.01
CA LEU A 322 -13.70 4.84 1.16
C LEU A 322 -14.31 4.33 2.47
N PHE A 323 -15.64 4.35 2.59
CA PHE A 323 -16.34 3.79 3.75
C PHE A 323 -16.06 2.28 3.90
N GLU A 324 -16.11 1.51 2.81
CA GLU A 324 -15.81 0.07 2.83
C GLU A 324 -14.36 -0.17 3.31
N MET A 325 -13.39 0.50 2.68
CA MET A 325 -11.95 0.30 2.94
C MET A 325 -11.49 0.71 4.34
N TYR A 326 -12.03 1.81 4.89
CA TYR A 326 -11.59 2.33 6.18
C TYR A 326 -12.48 1.82 7.32
N PHE A 327 -13.79 2.00 7.20
CA PHE A 327 -14.74 1.71 8.28
C PHE A 327 -15.11 0.23 8.32
N SER A 328 -15.60 -0.34 7.20
CA SER A 328 -16.09 -1.73 7.18
C SER A 328 -14.97 -2.74 7.33
N ASP A 329 -13.86 -2.52 6.63
CA ASP A 329 -12.64 -3.32 6.73
C ASP A 329 -11.81 -3.03 7.99
N ARG A 330 -12.15 -1.97 8.73
CA ARG A 330 -11.44 -1.53 9.95
C ARG A 330 -9.94 -1.32 9.73
N SER A 331 -9.58 -0.74 8.59
CA SER A 331 -8.20 -0.59 8.12
C SER A 331 -7.82 0.87 8.03
N THR A 332 -6.82 1.30 8.82
CA THR A 332 -6.29 2.67 8.79
C THR A 332 -5.30 2.88 7.66
N ILE A 333 -4.70 1.79 7.15
CA ILE A 333 -3.74 1.79 6.04
C ILE A 333 -4.22 0.83 4.96
N PRO A 334 -5.24 1.19 4.16
CA PRO A 334 -5.69 0.33 3.07
C PRO A 334 -4.56 0.02 2.08
N PRO A 335 -4.43 -1.23 1.62
CA PRO A 335 -3.44 -1.59 0.63
C PRO A 335 -3.77 -0.97 -0.73
N MET A 336 -2.75 -0.71 -1.54
CA MET A 336 -2.89 -0.10 -2.87
C MET A 336 -3.90 -0.82 -3.77
N GLY A 337 -3.97 -2.15 -3.69
CA GLY A 337 -4.93 -2.94 -4.47
C GLY A 337 -6.40 -2.61 -4.17
N LYS A 338 -6.73 -2.16 -2.94
CA LYS A 338 -8.07 -1.65 -2.62
C LYS A 338 -8.22 -0.21 -3.08
N LEU A 339 -7.24 0.65 -2.81
CA LEU A 339 -7.27 2.08 -3.18
C LEU A 339 -7.43 2.32 -4.68
N LEU A 340 -7.01 1.40 -5.55
CA LEU A 340 -7.26 1.56 -6.99
C LEU A 340 -8.75 1.65 -7.36
N ARG A 341 -9.67 1.13 -6.53
CA ARG A 341 -11.12 1.26 -6.76
C ARG A 341 -11.60 2.72 -6.73
N LEU A 342 -10.79 3.64 -6.20
CA LEU A 342 -11.05 5.08 -6.27
C LEU A 342 -10.87 5.64 -7.69
N CYS A 343 -10.14 4.92 -8.55
CA CYS A 343 -9.81 5.37 -9.91
C CYS A 343 -10.53 4.57 -11.01
N GLU A 344 -10.86 3.30 -10.78
CA GLU A 344 -11.43 2.42 -11.81
C GLU A 344 -12.59 1.57 -11.25
N GLU A 345 -13.58 1.31 -12.10
CA GLU A 345 -14.82 0.61 -11.70
C GLU A 345 -14.68 -0.92 -11.69
N ASP A 346 -13.79 -1.48 -12.52
CA ASP A 346 -13.75 -2.91 -12.86
C ASP A 346 -12.40 -3.57 -12.50
N ILE A 347 -11.89 -3.30 -11.31
CA ILE A 347 -10.65 -3.94 -10.85
C ILE A 347 -10.98 -5.31 -10.30
N ALA A 348 -10.42 -6.35 -10.92
CA ALA A 348 -10.47 -7.71 -10.41
C ALA A 348 -10.04 -7.73 -8.94
N GLN A 349 -10.86 -8.35 -8.08
CA GLN A 349 -10.60 -8.36 -6.64
C GLN A 349 -9.24 -9.01 -6.33
N ILE A 350 -8.29 -8.21 -5.86
CA ILE A 350 -7.00 -8.67 -5.35
C ILE A 350 -7.17 -9.31 -3.96
N TYR A 351 -8.20 -8.89 -3.22
CA TYR A 351 -8.51 -9.30 -1.86
C TYR A 351 -9.98 -9.77 -1.76
N PRO A 352 -10.32 -10.71 -0.85
CA PRO A 352 -9.41 -11.42 0.07
C PRO A 352 -8.49 -12.41 -0.67
N ALA A 353 -7.27 -12.64 -0.16
CA ALA A 353 -6.30 -13.55 -0.78
C ALA A 353 -5.60 -14.41 0.27
N ILE A 354 -5.24 -15.64 -0.11
CA ILE A 354 -4.48 -16.55 0.76
C ILE A 354 -3.03 -16.09 0.76
N THR A 355 -2.42 -16.03 1.93
CA THR A 355 -1.00 -15.71 2.05
C THR A 355 -0.15 -16.97 2.02
N MET A 356 0.93 -16.91 1.25
CA MET A 356 2.00 -17.89 1.27
C MET A 356 3.37 -17.20 1.32
N ASP A 357 4.23 -17.65 2.23
CA ASP A 357 5.60 -17.17 2.34
C ASP A 357 6.59 -18.20 1.77
N PHE A 358 7.47 -17.74 0.87
CA PHE A 358 8.56 -18.50 0.30
C PHE A 358 9.91 -18.03 0.85
N GLY A 359 10.68 -18.97 1.41
CA GLY A 359 11.92 -18.74 2.15
C GLY A 359 13.14 -19.46 1.58
N GLY A 360 13.02 -20.04 0.38
CA GLY A 360 14.09 -20.72 -0.34
C GLY A 360 13.86 -22.21 -0.50
N PHE A 361 14.90 -22.94 -0.91
CA PHE A 361 14.82 -24.38 -1.22
C PHE A 361 15.45 -25.27 -0.14
N ASN A 362 16.21 -24.71 0.80
CA ASN A 362 16.81 -25.48 1.89
C ASN A 362 15.78 -25.68 3.02
N GLN A 363 15.01 -26.76 2.94
CA GLN A 363 13.95 -27.06 3.91
C GLN A 363 14.46 -27.16 5.35
N THR A 364 15.64 -27.77 5.58
CA THR A 364 16.24 -27.90 6.92
C THR A 364 16.53 -26.54 7.52
N HIS A 365 17.11 -25.64 6.73
CA HIS A 365 17.42 -24.27 7.18
C HIS A 365 16.14 -23.47 7.46
N ILE A 366 15.11 -23.62 6.62
CA ILE A 366 13.81 -22.97 6.82
C ILE A 366 13.18 -23.41 8.14
N ARG A 367 13.16 -24.72 8.44
CA ARG A 367 12.63 -25.24 9.72
C ARG A 367 13.40 -24.70 10.93
N GLN A 368 14.73 -24.65 10.82
CA GLN A 368 15.57 -24.10 11.89
C GLN A 368 15.24 -22.62 12.16
N LEU A 369 15.16 -21.80 11.11
CA LEU A 369 14.87 -20.38 11.25
C LEU A 369 13.45 -20.13 11.79
N TYR A 370 12.45 -20.83 11.27
CA TYR A 370 11.05 -20.69 11.69
C TYR A 370 10.84 -21.09 13.16
N ASN A 371 11.48 -22.17 13.60
CA ASN A 371 11.35 -22.63 14.98
C ASN A 371 12.18 -21.77 15.95
N SER A 372 13.29 -21.18 15.51
CA SER A 372 14.15 -20.33 16.35
C SER A 372 13.52 -19.00 16.76
N THR A 373 12.43 -18.58 16.11
CA THR A 373 11.66 -17.37 16.43
C THR A 373 10.36 -17.66 17.19
N SER A 374 10.11 -18.93 17.54
CA SER A 374 8.91 -19.37 18.27
C SER A 374 9.11 -19.42 19.81
N ASP A 375 10.32 -19.12 20.29
CA ASP A 375 10.68 -18.82 21.69
C ASP A 375 10.88 -17.32 21.87
#